data_AF-A0A9E2QY53-F1
#
_entry.id   AF-A0A9E2QY53-F1
#
_cell.length_a   1.000
_cell.length_b   1.000
_cell.length_c   1.000
_cell.angle_alpha   90.00
_cell.angle_beta   90.00
_cell.angle_gamma   90.00
#
_symmetry.space_group_name_H-M   'P 1'
#
loop_
_entity.id
_entity.type
_entity.pdbx_description
1 polymer ?
#
loop_
_entity_poly.entity_id
_entity_poly.type
_entity_poly.pdbx_seq_one_letter_code
_entity_poly.pdbx_strand_id
1 'polypeptide(L)'
;MRIDVVSDVVCPWCFIGKRQLESALAAWAAEHPGQAQPEVVWHPFQLNPGMPPEGASRAEYLTAKFGSADTSRLYANVRAAAAEVALPLALERIARQPSTLRPHALLAAALKAGGPALQSRMAEVLFTAYFQEGVNLCEAVELTRLGLAAGLTEAQVSLALSDPALADEVARVDAGMRDAGIGGVPFFVVNGR
;
A
#
# COMPACT_ATOMS: atom_id res chain seq x y z
N MET A 1 -3.75 -17.37 -13.15
CA MET A 1 -3.40 -17.70 -11.75
C MET A 1 -3.67 -16.48 -10.88
N ARG A 2 -3.79 -16.62 -9.56
CA ARG A 2 -4.01 -15.49 -8.64
C ARG A 2 -2.88 -15.37 -7.63
N ILE A 3 -2.45 -14.14 -7.37
CA ILE A 3 -1.47 -13.77 -6.36
C ILE A 3 -2.13 -12.77 -5.42
N ASP A 4 -2.33 -13.17 -4.18
CA ASP A 4 -2.86 -12.32 -3.13
C ASP A 4 -1.68 -11.66 -2.39
N VAL A 5 -1.69 -10.33 -2.31
CA VAL A 5 -0.62 -9.53 -1.72
C VAL A 5 -1.17 -8.78 -0.51
N VAL A 6 -0.80 -9.25 0.68
CA VAL A 6 -1.14 -8.59 1.94
C VAL A 6 -0.11 -7.48 2.18
N SER A 7 -0.58 -6.25 2.31
CA SER A 7 0.28 -5.06 2.18
C SER A 7 -0.22 -3.87 2.97
N ASP A 8 0.70 -2.95 3.31
CA ASP A 8 0.36 -1.60 3.79
C ASP A 8 0.97 -0.52 2.89
N VAL A 9 0.23 0.57 2.66
CA VAL A 9 0.68 1.67 1.80
C VAL A 9 1.81 2.50 2.41
N VAL A 10 2.02 2.38 3.72
CA VAL A 10 3.12 3.02 4.48
C VAL A 10 4.27 2.07 4.80
N CYS A 11 4.25 0.85 4.25
CA CYS A 11 5.35 -0.10 4.37
C CYS A 11 6.32 0.04 3.17
N PRO A 12 7.59 0.46 3.37
CA PRO A 12 8.52 0.61 2.26
C PRO A 12 8.87 -0.73 1.60
N TRP A 13 8.90 -1.81 2.39
CA TRP A 13 9.13 -3.16 1.87
C TRP A 13 7.99 -3.64 0.97
N CYS A 14 6.75 -3.17 1.19
CA CYS A 14 5.64 -3.48 0.29
C CYS A 14 5.84 -2.83 -1.08
N PHE A 15 6.37 -1.61 -1.13
CA PHE A 15 6.64 -0.94 -2.39
C PHE A 15 7.81 -1.59 -3.15
N ILE A 16 8.87 -1.95 -2.43
CA ILE A 16 9.99 -2.72 -3.00
C ILE A 16 9.48 -4.08 -3.50
N GLY A 17 8.69 -4.79 -2.70
CA GLY A 17 8.10 -6.08 -3.05
C GLY A 17 7.18 -5.99 -4.28
N LYS A 18 6.47 -4.87 -4.46
CA LYS A 18 5.71 -4.60 -5.69
C LYS A 18 6.61 -4.60 -6.92
N ARG A 19 7.76 -3.90 -6.89
CA ARG A 19 8.72 -3.86 -8.02
C ARG A 19 9.32 -5.22 -8.33
N GLN A 20 9.64 -5.99 -7.29
CA GLN A 20 10.13 -7.35 -7.43
C GLN A 20 9.08 -8.26 -8.06
N LEU A 21 7.81 -8.17 -7.60
CA LEU A 21 6.70 -8.92 -8.17
C LEU A 21 6.48 -8.55 -9.64
N GLU A 22 6.50 -7.27 -9.99
CA GLU A 22 6.36 -6.81 -11.39
C GLU A 22 7.45 -7.38 -12.30
N SER A 23 8.69 -7.40 -11.82
CA SER A 23 9.82 -8.00 -12.55
C SER A 23 9.67 -9.52 -12.70
N ALA A 24 9.21 -10.21 -11.66
CA ALA A 24 8.93 -11.64 -11.70
C ALA A 24 7.79 -11.98 -12.67
N LEU A 25 6.72 -11.17 -12.69
CA LEU A 25 5.60 -11.33 -13.62
C LEU A 25 6.02 -11.09 -15.08
N ALA A 26 6.89 -10.09 -15.32
CA ALA A 26 7.43 -9.83 -16.65
C ALA A 26 8.30 -11.01 -17.15
N ALA A 27 9.17 -11.55 -16.29
CA ALA A 27 9.96 -12.74 -16.60
C ALA A 27 9.07 -13.96 -16.87
N TRP A 28 8.07 -14.21 -16.01
CA TRP A 28 7.12 -15.30 -16.20
C TRP A 28 6.37 -15.19 -17.53
N ALA A 29 5.92 -13.99 -17.90
CA ALA A 29 5.22 -13.77 -19.16
C ALA A 29 6.10 -14.02 -20.40
N ALA A 30 7.40 -13.72 -20.31
CA ALA A 30 8.36 -14.02 -21.38
C ALA A 30 8.57 -15.53 -21.56
N GLU A 31 8.56 -16.29 -20.47
CA GLU A 31 8.69 -17.75 -20.48
C GLU A 31 7.40 -18.49 -20.89
N HIS A 32 6.24 -17.83 -20.72
CA HIS A 32 4.91 -18.42 -20.95
C HIS A 32 4.11 -17.64 -22.00
N PRO A 33 4.61 -17.51 -23.25
CA PRO A 33 3.94 -16.73 -24.28
C PRO A 33 2.54 -17.30 -24.57
N GLY A 34 1.55 -16.41 -24.65
CA GLY A 34 0.15 -16.75 -24.91
C GLY A 34 -0.65 -17.20 -23.68
N GLN A 35 -0.04 -17.31 -22.50
CA GLN A 35 -0.77 -17.53 -21.26
C GLN A 35 -1.35 -16.21 -20.70
N ALA A 36 -2.49 -16.31 -20.05
CA ALA A 36 -3.09 -15.17 -19.35
C ALA A 36 -2.20 -14.74 -18.18
N GLN A 37 -2.03 -13.42 -18.02
CA GLN A 37 -1.23 -12.86 -16.94
C GLN A 37 -1.81 -13.23 -15.56
N PRO A 38 -0.97 -13.45 -14.54
CA PRO A 38 -1.42 -13.59 -13.16
C PRO A 38 -2.22 -12.36 -12.71
N GLU A 39 -3.33 -12.60 -12.02
CA GLU A 39 -4.10 -11.54 -11.37
C GLU A 39 -3.49 -11.25 -10.00
N VAL A 40 -3.18 -9.98 -9.74
CA VAL A 40 -2.62 -9.52 -8.45
C VAL A 40 -3.71 -8.79 -7.68
N VAL A 41 -4.08 -9.31 -6.50
CA VAL A 41 -5.09 -8.72 -5.64
C VAL A 41 -4.44 -8.27 -4.33
N TRP A 42 -4.67 -7.01 -3.97
CA TRP A 42 -4.09 -6.38 -2.78
C TRP A 42 -5.06 -6.47 -1.60
N HIS A 43 -4.56 -6.92 -0.45
CA HIS A 43 -5.32 -7.04 0.79
C HIS A 43 -4.76 -6.10 1.86
N PRO A 44 -5.64 -5.47 2.66
CA PRO A 44 -5.22 -4.53 3.68
C PRO A 44 -4.48 -5.22 4.81
N PHE A 45 -3.38 -4.60 5.24
CA PHE A 45 -2.73 -4.87 6.51
C PHE A 45 -2.19 -3.56 7.09
N GLN A 46 -2.82 -3.02 8.12
CA GLN A 46 -2.43 -1.76 8.73
C GLN A 46 -1.26 -1.99 9.69
N LEU A 47 -0.05 -1.51 9.41
CA LEU A 47 1.08 -1.63 10.34
C LEU A 47 0.81 -0.95 11.69
N ASN A 48 -0.15 -0.03 11.73
CA ASN A 48 -0.67 0.55 12.97
C ASN A 48 -2.20 0.73 12.88
N PRO A 49 -3.00 -0.29 13.22
CA PRO A 49 -4.46 -0.20 13.13
C PRO A 49 -5.06 0.78 14.16
N GLY A 50 -4.31 1.11 15.23
CA GLY A 50 -4.70 2.11 16.23
C GLY A 50 -4.26 3.54 15.90
N MET A 51 -3.67 3.80 14.73
CA MET A 51 -3.29 5.15 14.33
C MET A 51 -4.54 6.03 14.17
N PRO A 52 -4.63 7.19 14.83
CA PRO A 52 -5.79 8.07 14.70
C PRO A 52 -5.97 8.59 13.27
N PRO A 53 -7.19 9.00 12.87
CA PRO A 53 -7.48 9.47 11.50
C PRO A 53 -6.58 10.63 11.03
N GLU A 54 -6.27 11.57 11.92
CA GLU A 54 -5.36 12.70 11.68
C GLU A 54 -3.88 12.28 11.58
N GLY A 55 -3.56 11.02 11.88
CA GLY A 55 -2.21 10.48 11.91
C GLY A 55 -1.36 11.10 13.02
N ALA A 56 -0.06 10.88 12.93
CA ALA A 56 0.93 11.44 13.84
C ALA A 56 2.07 12.13 13.10
N SER A 57 2.83 12.98 13.80
CA SER A 57 4.13 13.43 13.28
C SER A 57 5.00 12.21 12.98
N ARG A 58 5.62 12.19 11.80
CA ARG A 58 6.50 11.08 11.42
C ARG A 58 7.67 10.95 12.38
N ALA A 59 8.25 12.07 12.82
CA ALA A 59 9.38 12.09 13.75
C ALA A 59 9.00 11.53 15.14
N GLU A 60 7.83 11.92 15.67
CA GLU A 60 7.33 11.41 16.96
C GLU A 60 7.03 9.91 16.87
N TYR A 61 6.38 9.48 15.78
CA TYR A 61 6.10 8.06 15.54
C TYR A 61 7.39 7.23 15.49
N LEU A 62 8.40 7.69 14.76
CA LEU A 62 9.68 6.99 14.63
C LEU A 62 10.41 6.93 15.98
N THR A 63 10.39 8.03 16.73
CA THR A 63 11.00 8.08 18.07
C THR A 63 10.31 7.11 19.03
N ALA A 64 8.98 7.08 19.05
CA ALA A 64 8.21 6.17 19.89
C ALA A 64 8.44 4.69 19.52
N LYS A 65 8.53 4.38 18.22
CA LYS A 65 8.64 3.00 17.72
C LYS A 65 10.06 2.46 17.72
N PHE A 66 11.05 3.29 17.41
CA PHE A 66 12.43 2.88 17.17
C PHE A 66 13.44 3.56 18.09
N GLY A 67 12.98 4.40 19.03
CA GLY A 67 13.83 5.11 19.99
C GLY A 67 14.55 6.35 19.43
N SER A 68 14.39 6.65 18.14
CA SER A 68 14.99 7.83 17.51
C SER A 68 14.24 8.25 16.25
N ALA A 69 14.20 9.56 15.97
CA ALA A 69 13.80 10.11 14.68
C ALA A 69 14.91 9.99 13.62
N ASP A 70 16.17 9.81 14.03
CA ASP A 70 17.26 9.48 13.12
C ASP A 70 17.08 8.05 12.61
N THR A 71 16.67 7.98 11.35
CA THR A 71 16.38 6.72 10.66
C THR A 71 17.43 6.37 9.63
N SER A 72 18.59 7.05 9.63
CA SER A 72 19.70 6.76 8.71
C SER A 72 20.06 5.28 8.69
N ARG A 73 20.23 4.66 9.87
CA ARG A 73 20.49 3.22 10.01
C ARG A 73 19.27 2.35 9.74
N LEU A 74 18.08 2.77 10.20
CA LEU A 74 16.83 2.02 9.98
C LEU A 74 16.52 1.85 8.50
N TYR A 75 16.70 2.92 7.72
CA TYR A 75 16.44 2.94 6.29
C TYR A 75 17.65 2.60 5.44
N ALA A 76 18.82 2.32 6.01
CA ALA A 76 19.99 1.91 5.22
C ALA A 76 19.66 0.67 4.37
N ASN A 77 19.09 -0.36 4.99
CA ASN A 77 18.67 -1.58 4.30
C ASN A 77 17.54 -1.32 3.30
N VAL A 78 16.59 -0.45 3.66
CA VAL A 78 15.48 -0.07 2.77
C VAL A 78 16.00 0.64 1.52
N ARG A 79 16.93 1.59 1.67
CA ARG A 79 17.53 2.34 0.55
C ARG A 79 18.37 1.43 -0.33
N ALA A 80 19.15 0.53 0.26
CA ALA A 80 19.93 -0.46 -0.50
C ALA A 80 19.02 -1.36 -1.35
N ALA A 81 18.00 -1.97 -0.73
CA ALA A 81 17.05 -2.84 -1.44
C ALA A 81 16.22 -2.08 -2.49
N ALA A 82 15.84 -0.82 -2.21
CA ALA A 82 15.15 0.01 -3.18
C ALA A 82 16.03 0.34 -4.40
N ALA A 83 17.33 0.55 -4.20
CA ALA A 83 18.28 0.80 -5.28
C ALA A 83 18.43 -0.42 -6.21
N GLU A 84 18.41 -1.65 -5.68
CA GLU A 84 18.45 -2.89 -6.48
C GLU A 84 17.29 -3.01 -7.46
N VAL A 85 16.13 -2.41 -7.13
CA VAL A 85 14.93 -2.40 -7.97
C VAL A 85 14.69 -1.04 -8.65
N ALA A 86 15.71 -0.18 -8.71
CA ALA A 86 15.66 1.16 -9.29
C ALA A 86 14.49 2.02 -8.79
N LEU A 87 14.14 1.89 -7.50
CA LEU A 87 13.06 2.61 -6.85
C LEU A 87 13.61 3.81 -6.05
N PRO A 88 13.51 5.05 -6.56
CA PRO A 88 13.93 6.21 -5.79
C PRO A 88 12.96 6.45 -4.63
N LEU A 89 13.48 6.59 -3.42
CA LEU A 89 12.70 6.89 -2.22
C LEU A 89 13.14 8.22 -1.62
N ALA A 90 12.17 9.10 -1.35
CA ALA A 90 12.38 10.40 -0.72
C ALA A 90 11.83 10.40 0.71
N LEU A 91 12.33 9.46 1.53
CA LEU A 91 11.83 9.19 2.88
C LEU A 91 11.88 10.42 3.80
N GLU A 92 12.84 11.30 3.57
CA GLU A 92 13.02 12.58 4.26
C GLU A 92 11.89 13.59 3.99
N ARG A 93 11.12 13.44 2.91
CA ARG A 93 9.95 14.29 2.62
C ARG A 93 8.71 13.90 3.44
N ILE A 94 8.72 12.73 4.07
CA ILE A 94 7.56 12.19 4.78
C ILE A 94 7.41 12.89 6.14
N ALA A 95 6.47 13.83 6.23
CA ALA A 95 6.21 14.58 7.45
C ALA A 95 5.20 13.89 8.40
N ARG A 96 4.32 13.04 7.86
CA ARG A 96 3.21 12.42 8.60
C ARG A 96 3.22 10.91 8.51
N GLN A 97 2.88 10.26 9.62
CA GLN A 97 2.50 8.84 9.64
C GLN A 97 0.97 8.77 9.63
N PRO A 98 0.33 8.39 8.53
CA PRO A 98 -1.12 8.36 8.43
C PRO A 98 -1.71 7.07 9.02
N SER A 99 -2.99 7.13 9.38
CA SER A 99 -3.84 5.95 9.41
C SER A 99 -4.05 5.46 7.98
N THR A 100 -3.93 4.15 7.73
CA THR A 100 -4.03 3.60 6.38
C THR A 100 -5.40 3.03 6.05
N LEU A 101 -6.38 3.15 6.94
CA LEU A 101 -7.75 2.69 6.71
C LEU A 101 -8.37 3.33 5.46
N ARG A 102 -8.29 4.66 5.31
CA ARG A 102 -8.85 5.38 4.15
C ARG A 102 -8.09 5.09 2.84
N PRO A 103 -6.75 5.07 2.82
CA PRO A 103 -6.01 4.54 1.67
C PRO A 103 -6.41 3.10 1.27
N HIS A 104 -6.61 2.21 2.23
CA HIS A 104 -7.07 0.85 1.96
C HIS A 104 -8.52 0.81 1.44
N ALA A 105 -9.39 1.70 1.91
CA ALA A 105 -10.74 1.85 1.36
C ALA A 105 -10.70 2.27 -0.13
N LEU A 106 -9.76 3.14 -0.53
CA LEU A 106 -9.54 3.45 -1.96
C LEU A 106 -9.09 2.23 -2.77
N LEU A 107 -8.23 1.37 -2.22
CA LEU A 107 -7.84 0.11 -2.86
C LEU A 107 -9.04 -0.82 -3.03
N ALA A 108 -9.88 -0.96 -2.02
CA ALA A 108 -11.10 -1.76 -2.08
C ALA A 108 -12.08 -1.21 -3.14
N ALA A 109 -12.26 0.11 -3.18
CA ALA A 109 -13.08 0.78 -4.20
C ALA A 109 -12.53 0.58 -5.61
N ALA A 110 -11.22 0.69 -5.80
CA ALA A 110 -10.55 0.43 -7.08
C ALA A 110 -10.74 -1.01 -7.56
N LEU A 111 -10.64 -1.99 -6.67
CA LEU A 111 -10.93 -3.40 -6.99
C LEU A 111 -12.39 -3.58 -7.43
N LYS A 112 -13.34 -3.01 -6.70
CA LYS A 112 -14.78 -3.11 -7.01
C LYS A 112 -15.14 -2.42 -8.34
N ALA A 113 -14.51 -1.30 -8.64
CA ALA A 113 -14.82 -0.48 -9.80
C ALA A 113 -14.21 -1.01 -11.10
N GLY A 114 -12.98 -1.52 -11.06
CA GLY A 114 -12.20 -1.84 -12.26
C GLY A 114 -11.29 -3.04 -12.13
N GLY A 115 -11.49 -3.87 -11.11
CA GLY A 115 -10.78 -5.14 -10.93
C GLY A 115 -9.32 -5.01 -10.49
N PRO A 116 -8.58 -6.13 -10.52
CA PRO A 116 -7.20 -6.23 -10.02
C PRO A 116 -6.23 -5.22 -10.66
N ALA A 117 -6.42 -4.90 -11.93
CA ALA A 117 -5.57 -3.94 -12.66
C ALA A 117 -5.76 -2.50 -12.16
N LEU A 118 -7.01 -2.06 -11.93
CA LEU A 118 -7.27 -0.73 -11.37
C LEU A 118 -6.80 -0.65 -9.90
N GLN A 119 -7.00 -1.71 -9.12
CA GLN A 119 -6.47 -1.80 -7.76
C GLN A 119 -4.95 -1.67 -7.72
N SER A 120 -4.23 -2.37 -8.62
CA SER A 120 -2.76 -2.30 -8.69
C SER A 120 -2.26 -0.91 -9.09
N ARG A 121 -2.99 -0.18 -9.95
CA ARG A 121 -2.71 1.23 -10.24
C ARG A 121 -2.96 2.13 -9.03
N MET A 122 -4.04 1.91 -8.29
CA MET A 122 -4.32 2.66 -7.06
C MET A 122 -3.22 2.43 -6.01
N ALA A 123 -2.71 1.19 -5.86
CA ALA A 123 -1.59 0.88 -4.99
C ALA A 123 -0.32 1.64 -5.42
N GLU A 124 0.00 1.63 -6.71
CA GLU A 124 1.11 2.41 -7.27
C GLU A 124 1.01 3.90 -6.94
N VAL A 125 -0.16 4.51 -7.18
CA VAL A 125 -0.40 5.93 -6.90
C VAL A 125 -0.20 6.26 -5.42
N LEU A 126 -0.71 5.43 -4.50
CA LEU A 126 -0.56 5.66 -3.06
C LEU A 126 0.90 5.49 -2.61
N PHE A 127 1.59 4.46 -3.10
CA PHE A 127 2.99 4.24 -2.77
C PHE A 127 3.87 5.39 -3.27
N THR A 128 3.70 5.82 -4.51
CA THR A 128 4.44 6.93 -5.11
C THR A 128 4.20 8.23 -4.33
N ALA A 129 2.94 8.55 -4.07
CA ALA A 129 2.56 9.75 -3.31
C ALA A 129 3.21 9.76 -1.92
N TYR A 130 3.21 8.63 -1.21
CA TYR A 130 3.78 8.57 0.13
C TYR A 130 5.32 8.58 0.10
N PHE A 131 5.93 7.68 -0.68
CA PHE A 131 7.37 7.40 -0.57
C PHE A 131 8.26 8.24 -1.48
N GLN A 132 7.73 8.81 -2.55
CA GLN A 132 8.51 9.61 -3.51
C GLN A 132 8.16 11.10 -3.40
N GLU A 133 6.89 11.41 -3.12
CA GLU A 133 6.42 12.79 -3.08
C GLU A 133 6.30 13.35 -1.65
N GLY A 134 6.14 12.49 -0.64
CA GLY A 134 5.95 12.88 0.76
C GLY A 134 4.55 13.39 1.08
N VAL A 135 3.55 12.99 0.28
CA VAL A 135 2.15 13.43 0.44
C VAL A 135 1.56 12.95 1.76
N ASN A 136 0.84 13.86 2.44
CA ASN A 136 0.10 13.54 3.65
C ASN A 136 -1.20 12.79 3.33
N LEU A 137 -1.18 11.46 3.45
CA LEU A 137 -2.35 10.62 3.20
C LEU A 137 -3.46 10.71 4.27
N CYS A 138 -3.31 11.56 5.30
CA CYS A 138 -4.42 11.90 6.20
C CYS A 138 -5.45 12.82 5.54
N GLU A 139 -5.02 13.63 4.57
CA GLU A 139 -5.84 14.69 3.99
C GLU A 139 -6.85 14.15 2.98
N ALA A 140 -8.13 14.48 3.18
CA ALA A 140 -9.18 14.07 2.26
C ALA A 140 -8.97 14.61 0.85
N VAL A 141 -8.48 15.85 0.72
CA VAL A 141 -8.22 16.47 -0.59
C VAL A 141 -7.15 15.73 -1.38
N GLU A 142 -6.07 15.29 -0.72
CA GLU A 142 -5.02 14.51 -1.35
C GLU A 142 -5.50 13.12 -1.73
N LEU A 143 -6.22 12.43 -0.84
CA LEU A 143 -6.81 11.13 -1.14
C LEU A 143 -7.79 11.19 -2.32
N THR A 144 -8.58 12.27 -2.42
CA THR A 144 -9.45 12.50 -3.58
C THR A 144 -8.65 12.65 -4.86
N ARG A 145 -7.63 13.54 -4.86
CA ARG A 145 -6.76 13.75 -6.02
C ARG A 145 -6.10 12.44 -6.48
N LEU A 146 -5.60 11.65 -5.53
CA LEU A 146 -4.94 10.37 -5.80
C LEU A 146 -5.90 9.32 -6.35
N GLY A 147 -7.12 9.21 -5.79
CA GLY A 147 -8.14 8.31 -6.30
C GLY A 147 -8.51 8.61 -7.75
N LEU A 148 -8.72 9.89 -8.08
CA LEU A 148 -8.99 10.33 -9.45
C LEU A 148 -7.81 10.03 -10.39
N ALA A 149 -6.58 10.29 -9.94
CA ALA A 149 -5.37 10.00 -10.73
C ALA A 149 -5.21 8.51 -11.04
N ALA A 150 -5.66 7.61 -10.16
CA ALA A 150 -5.66 6.17 -10.40
C ALA A 150 -6.75 5.73 -11.41
N GLY A 151 -7.77 6.57 -11.64
CA GLY A 151 -8.88 6.33 -12.56
C GLY A 151 -10.22 6.03 -11.89
N LEU A 152 -10.38 6.30 -10.58
CA LEU A 152 -11.69 6.29 -9.93
C LEU A 152 -12.49 7.54 -10.32
N THR A 153 -13.82 7.46 -10.26
CA THR A 153 -14.70 8.63 -10.38
C THR A 153 -14.82 9.37 -9.05
N GLU A 154 -15.20 10.65 -9.08
CA GLU A 154 -15.46 11.43 -7.86
C GLU A 154 -16.45 10.73 -6.92
N ALA A 155 -17.51 10.13 -7.47
CA ALA A 155 -18.51 9.40 -6.70
C ALA A 155 -17.90 8.17 -6.01
N GLN A 156 -17.04 7.42 -6.70
CA GLN A 156 -16.37 6.25 -6.13
C GLN A 156 -15.39 6.66 -5.03
N VAL A 157 -14.62 7.73 -5.21
CA VAL A 157 -13.70 8.22 -4.19
C VAL A 157 -14.46 8.77 -2.98
N SER A 158 -15.49 9.59 -3.21
CA SER A 158 -16.34 10.13 -2.15
C SER A 158 -16.95 9.02 -1.30
N LEU A 159 -17.51 7.99 -1.93
CA LEU A 159 -18.02 6.81 -1.23
C LEU A 159 -16.90 6.11 -0.45
N ALA A 160 -15.76 5.87 -1.07
CA ALA A 160 -14.64 5.19 -0.42
C ALA A 160 -14.13 5.91 0.84
N LEU A 161 -14.20 7.24 0.87
CA LEU A 161 -13.70 8.07 1.96
C LEU A 161 -14.76 8.37 3.04
N SER A 162 -16.05 8.12 2.77
CA SER A 162 -17.15 8.50 3.67
C SER A 162 -18.04 7.34 4.10
N ASP A 163 -17.99 6.18 3.43
CA ASP A 163 -18.83 5.01 3.74
C ASP A 163 -18.26 4.22 4.95
N PRO A 164 -18.97 4.22 6.11
CA PRO A 164 -18.54 3.46 7.27
C PRO A 164 -18.56 1.95 7.02
N ALA A 165 -19.46 1.45 6.18
CA ALA A 165 -19.55 0.01 5.91
C ALA A 165 -18.31 -0.51 5.17
N LEU A 166 -17.77 0.29 4.24
CA LEU A 166 -16.53 -0.04 3.55
C LEU A 166 -15.32 0.06 4.50
N ALA A 167 -15.28 1.07 5.36
CA ALA A 167 -14.24 1.18 6.37
C ALA A 167 -14.24 -0.03 7.32
N ASP A 168 -15.42 -0.46 7.78
CA ASP A 168 -15.58 -1.65 8.61
C ASP A 168 -15.18 -2.94 7.86
N GLU A 169 -15.50 -3.04 6.56
CA GLU A 169 -15.07 -4.16 5.74
C GLU A 169 -13.55 -4.25 5.65
N VAL A 170 -12.87 -3.15 5.36
CA VAL A 170 -11.41 -3.09 5.31
C VAL A 170 -10.79 -3.46 6.66
N ALA A 171 -11.35 -2.95 7.76
CA ALA A 171 -10.87 -3.27 9.11
C ALA A 171 -11.08 -4.75 9.46
N ARG A 172 -12.21 -5.36 9.06
CA ARG A 172 -12.45 -6.80 9.23
C ARG A 172 -11.48 -7.66 8.42
N VAL A 173 -11.18 -7.28 7.17
CA VAL A 173 -10.21 -8.00 6.35
C VAL A 173 -8.81 -7.90 6.96
N ASP A 174 -8.38 -6.73 7.43
CA ASP A 174 -7.11 -6.54 8.16
C ASP A 174 -7.01 -7.46 9.38
N ALA A 175 -8.06 -7.50 10.21
CA ALA A 175 -8.11 -8.37 11.38
C ALA A 175 -8.02 -9.86 10.98
N GLY A 176 -8.76 -10.27 9.95
CA GLY A 176 -8.72 -11.64 9.43
C GLY A 176 -7.34 -12.07 8.94
N MET A 177 -6.56 -11.17 8.31
CA MET A 177 -5.19 -11.46 7.90
C MET A 177 -4.28 -11.75 9.11
N ARG A 178 -4.44 -10.99 10.20
CA ARG A 178 -3.69 -11.22 11.44
C ARG A 178 -4.07 -12.53 12.11
N ASP A 179 -5.38 -12.82 12.18
CA ASP A 179 -5.89 -14.06 12.76
C ASP A 179 -5.43 -15.29 11.98
N ALA A 180 -5.18 -15.14 10.68
CA ALA A 180 -4.56 -16.16 9.83
C ALA A 180 -3.03 -16.32 10.06
N GLY A 181 -2.45 -15.62 11.04
CA GLY A 181 -1.04 -15.74 11.43
C GLY A 181 -0.08 -14.84 10.64
N ILE A 182 -0.58 -13.93 9.80
CA ILE A 182 0.26 -13.00 9.05
C ILE A 182 0.79 -11.93 10.02
N GLY A 183 2.08 -12.02 10.36
CA GLY A 183 2.75 -11.12 11.30
C GLY A 183 3.52 -9.96 10.65
N GLY A 184 3.62 -9.93 9.32
CA GLY A 184 4.42 -8.94 8.60
C GLY A 184 4.04 -8.84 7.13
N VAL A 185 4.41 -7.71 6.52
CA VAL A 185 4.12 -7.40 5.12
C VAL A 185 5.34 -6.83 4.40
N PRO A 186 5.49 -7.04 3.08
CA PRO A 186 4.54 -7.72 2.19
C PRO A 186 4.50 -9.23 2.43
N PHE A 187 3.31 -9.82 2.27
CA PHE A 187 3.11 -11.26 2.30
C PHE A 187 2.37 -11.69 1.03
N PHE A 188 2.89 -12.71 0.36
CA PHE A 188 2.39 -13.17 -0.93
C PHE A 188 1.82 -14.57 -0.79
N VAL A 189 0.60 -14.78 -1.29
CA VAL A 189 -0.04 -16.09 -1.38
C VAL A 189 -0.27 -16.39 -2.85
N VAL A 190 0.22 -17.52 -3.33
CA VAL A 190 0.15 -17.88 -4.75
C VAL A 190 -0.79 -19.06 -4.90
N ASN A 191 -1.90 -18.87 -5.63
CA ASN A 191 -2.96 -19.87 -5.78
C ASN A 191 -3.49 -20.41 -4.43
N GLY A 192 -3.59 -19.53 -3.42
CA GLY A 192 -4.10 -19.88 -2.10
C GLY A 192 -3.16 -20.75 -1.26
N ARG A 193 -1.86 -20.79 -1.60
CA ARG A 193 -0.83 -21.57 -0.91
C ARG A 193 0.45 -20.75 -0.72
#